data_AF-A0A346MVI4-F1
#
_entry.id   AF-A0A346MVI4-F1
#
_cell.length_a   1.000
_cell.length_b   1.000
_cell.length_c   1.000
_cell.angle_alpha   90.00
_cell.angle_beta   90.00
_cell.angle_gamma   90.00
#
_symmetry.space_group_name_H-M   'P 1'
#
loop_
_entity.id
_entity.type
_entity.pdbx_description
1 polymer ?
#
loop_
_entity_poly.entity_id
_entity_poly.type
_entity_poly.pdbx_seq_one_letter_code
_entity_poly.pdbx_strand_id
1 'polypeptide(L)'
;MVPRPHPGGAGDTRAAGAVMRVVALLAAALLAACARNPAQPGPVAAAGQAEPSRLARAQQDWAADIGRQVRRHWQKPTEDAPGNFGCQVHVELESDGAVRLASLARSCGSDALDRSLLMAVQEASPLPLPVYAPAFDPVLNITFCLHPGVGC
;
A
#
# COMPACT_ATOMS: atom_id res chain seq x y z
N MET A 1 15.30 -55.04 -27.02
CA MET A 1 16.06 -54.42 -28.12
C MET A 1 15.76 -52.92 -28.09
N VAL A 2 16.77 -52.06 -28.03
CA VAL A 2 16.59 -50.60 -28.02
C VAL A 2 17.44 -49.99 -29.14
N PRO A 3 16.83 -49.32 -30.14
CA PRO A 3 17.56 -48.49 -31.08
C PRO A 3 17.80 -47.07 -30.53
N ARG A 4 19.01 -46.58 -30.76
CA ARG A 4 19.42 -45.15 -30.72
C ARG A 4 18.98 -44.48 -32.05
N PRO A 5 18.83 -43.12 -32.18
CA PRO A 5 19.95 -42.18 -32.04
C PRO A 5 19.67 -40.74 -31.51
N HIS A 6 20.77 -39.98 -31.52
CA HIS A 6 21.06 -38.62 -31.03
C HIS A 6 20.69 -37.50 -32.07
N PRO A 7 21.23 -36.25 -31.99
CA PRO A 7 21.18 -35.21 -30.94
C PRO A 7 20.80 -33.81 -31.48
N GLY A 8 20.69 -32.81 -30.60
CA GLY A 8 20.87 -31.39 -30.95
C GLY A 8 20.24 -30.44 -29.92
N GLY A 9 20.89 -29.36 -29.47
CA GLY A 9 22.30 -28.97 -29.59
C GLY A 9 22.58 -27.90 -28.53
N ALA A 10 23.73 -27.98 -27.85
CA ALA A 10 24.08 -27.08 -26.74
C ALA A 10 25.47 -26.45 -26.93
N GLY A 11 25.52 -25.13 -26.76
CA GLY A 11 26.64 -24.23 -27.04
C GLY A 11 26.06 -22.93 -27.65
N ASP A 12 26.58 -21.73 -27.40
CA ASP A 12 27.66 -21.27 -26.51
C ASP A 12 27.39 -19.77 -26.19
N THR A 13 28.06 -18.99 -25.33
CA THR A 13 29.37 -19.08 -24.66
C THR A 13 29.31 -18.46 -23.25
N ARG A 14 30.09 -18.98 -22.29
CA ARG A 14 30.44 -18.22 -21.07
C ARG A 14 31.75 -17.46 -21.28
N ALA A 15 31.66 -16.16 -21.54
CA ALA A 15 32.82 -15.28 -21.47
C ALA A 15 33.24 -15.05 -20.02
N ALA A 16 34.52 -15.27 -19.71
CA ALA A 16 35.09 -15.10 -18.38
C ALA A 16 36.01 -13.87 -18.33
N GLY A 17 36.11 -13.26 -17.14
CA GLY A 17 37.31 -12.52 -16.73
C GLY A 17 37.24 -10.99 -16.75
N ALA A 18 37.06 -10.39 -15.57
CA ALA A 18 37.56 -9.05 -15.23
C ALA A 18 37.71 -8.89 -13.69
N VAL A 19 38.54 -9.77 -13.13
CA VAL A 19 39.42 -9.58 -11.96
C VAL A 19 39.28 -8.24 -11.20
N MET A 20 38.62 -8.32 -10.03
CA MET A 20 38.57 -7.25 -9.03
C MET A 20 39.98 -6.97 -8.46
N ARG A 21 40.50 -5.75 -8.66
CA ARG A 21 41.83 -5.34 -8.16
C ARG A 21 41.73 -4.34 -7.00
N VAL A 22 42.12 -4.83 -5.83
CA VAL A 22 42.93 -4.15 -4.79
C VAL A 22 42.48 -2.78 -4.29
N VAL A 23 42.07 -2.75 -3.03
CA VAL A 23 41.96 -1.55 -2.20
C VAL A 23 43.34 -0.87 -2.05
N ALA A 24 43.45 0.37 -2.53
CA ALA A 24 44.54 1.31 -2.26
C ALA A 24 43.93 2.73 -2.26
N LEU A 25 43.84 3.44 -1.13
CA LEU A 25 44.89 4.12 -0.35
C LEU A 25 45.26 5.52 -0.90
N LEU A 26 45.19 6.48 0.03
CA LEU A 26 45.86 7.79 0.08
C LEU A 26 45.24 8.98 -0.70
N ALA A 27 45.44 10.17 -0.13
CA ALA A 27 44.79 11.42 -0.49
C ALA A 27 45.77 12.45 -1.10
N ALA A 28 45.27 13.26 -2.03
CA ALA A 28 45.83 14.55 -2.47
C ALA A 28 44.68 15.34 -3.16
N ALA A 29 44.18 16.45 -2.62
CA ALA A 29 44.79 17.78 -2.59
C ALA A 29 44.74 18.52 -3.94
N LEU A 30 43.70 19.34 -4.14
CA LEU A 30 43.72 20.52 -5.01
C LEU A 30 43.09 21.71 -4.29
N LEU A 31 43.94 22.68 -3.93
CA LEU A 31 43.55 24.02 -3.49
C LEU A 31 43.54 24.93 -4.73
N ALA A 32 42.45 25.67 -4.98
CA ALA A 32 42.50 27.11 -5.34
C ALA A 32 41.14 27.73 -5.74
N ALA A 33 40.81 28.81 -5.02
CA ALA A 33 40.34 30.11 -5.55
C ALA A 33 38.89 30.38 -6.01
N CYS A 34 38.36 31.48 -5.46
CA CYS A 34 37.47 32.47 -6.09
C CYS A 34 35.98 32.16 -6.34
N ALA A 35 35.14 32.31 -5.29
CA ALA A 35 34.09 33.35 -5.29
C ALA A 35 33.52 33.58 -3.87
N ARG A 36 33.37 34.85 -3.47
CA ARG A 36 32.52 35.24 -2.34
C ARG A 36 31.07 35.20 -2.81
N ASN A 37 30.21 34.41 -2.17
CA ASN A 37 28.76 34.59 -2.29
C ASN A 37 28.08 34.36 -0.93
N PRO A 38 27.85 35.41 -0.12
CA PRO A 38 27.04 35.31 1.09
C PRO A 38 25.53 35.32 0.76
N ALA A 39 25.12 34.56 -0.26
CA ALA A 39 23.73 34.22 -0.48
C ALA A 39 23.34 33.15 0.55
N GLN A 40 22.97 33.58 1.75
CA GLN A 40 22.32 32.70 2.72
C GLN A 40 21.05 32.15 2.06
N PRO A 41 20.88 30.81 1.91
CA PRO A 41 19.57 30.28 1.60
C PRO A 41 18.70 30.53 2.83
N GLY A 42 17.78 31.48 2.72
CA GLY A 42 16.69 31.62 3.68
C GLY A 42 15.88 30.31 3.77
N PRO A 43 15.08 30.11 4.83
CA PRO A 43 14.38 28.83 5.06
C PRO A 43 13.22 28.58 4.09
N VAL A 44 13.54 28.27 2.82
CA VAL A 44 12.60 27.92 1.74
C VAL A 44 12.59 26.42 1.45
N ALA A 45 12.45 25.59 2.50
CA ALA A 45 12.48 24.12 2.36
C ALA A 45 11.44 23.35 3.21
N ALA A 46 10.53 24.03 3.91
CA ALA A 46 9.51 23.37 4.76
C ALA A 46 8.18 23.08 4.04
N ALA A 47 7.82 23.85 2.99
CA ALA A 47 6.49 23.75 2.37
C ALA A 47 6.27 22.48 1.54
N GLY A 48 7.31 21.93 0.90
CA GLY A 48 7.19 20.77 0.00
C GLY A 48 7.05 19.41 0.70
N GLN A 49 7.39 19.31 1.99
CA GLN A 49 7.38 18.04 2.75
C GLN A 49 6.14 17.90 3.65
N ALA A 50 5.46 19.02 3.93
CA ALA A 50 4.26 19.04 4.75
C ALA A 50 3.01 18.47 4.05
N GLU A 51 2.88 18.67 2.73
CA GLU A 51 1.71 18.20 1.98
C GLU A 51 1.60 16.67 1.85
N PRO A 52 2.63 15.91 1.41
CA PRO A 52 2.50 14.45 1.33
C PRO A 52 2.28 13.80 2.70
N SER A 53 2.83 14.39 3.78
CA SER A 53 2.65 13.90 5.14
C SER A 53 1.28 14.28 5.74
N ARG A 54 0.70 15.42 5.36
CA ARG A 54 -0.70 15.78 5.67
C ARG A 54 -1.68 14.87 4.93
N LEU A 55 -1.45 14.63 3.64
CA LEU A 55 -2.29 13.77 2.79
C LEU A 55 -2.36 12.34 3.35
N ALA A 56 -1.21 11.72 3.60
CA ALA A 56 -1.14 10.35 4.12
C ALA A 56 -1.85 10.20 5.49
N ARG A 57 -1.74 11.19 6.38
CA ARG A 57 -2.47 11.21 7.66
C ARG A 57 -3.97 11.33 7.44
N ALA A 58 -4.41 12.28 6.62
CA ALA A 58 -5.82 12.46 6.32
C ALA A 58 -6.46 11.21 5.68
N GLN A 59 -5.72 10.47 4.84
CA GLN A 59 -6.16 9.18 4.30
C GLN A 59 -6.25 8.10 5.39
N GLN A 60 -5.31 8.04 6.33
CA GLN A 60 -5.34 7.10 7.46
C GLN A 60 -6.50 7.39 8.42
N ASP A 61 -6.69 8.66 8.79
CA ASP A 61 -7.79 9.13 9.63
C ASP A 61 -9.14 8.81 8.95
N TRP A 62 -9.26 9.11 7.66
CA TRP A 62 -10.47 8.82 6.88
C TRP A 62 -10.78 7.32 6.76
N ALA A 63 -9.77 6.49 6.49
CA ALA A 63 -9.93 5.03 6.48
C ALA A 63 -10.35 4.49 7.87
N ALA A 64 -9.85 5.09 8.95
CA ALA A 64 -10.28 4.78 10.30
C ALA A 64 -11.73 5.23 10.57
N ASP A 65 -12.17 6.36 10.01
CA ASP A 65 -13.54 6.89 10.11
C ASP A 65 -14.53 5.98 9.37
N ILE A 66 -14.23 5.61 8.13
CA ILE A 66 -14.99 4.60 7.37
C ILE A 66 -15.06 3.29 8.15
N GLY A 67 -13.91 2.79 8.64
CA GLY A 67 -13.87 1.57 9.43
C GLY A 67 -14.75 1.64 10.69
N ARG A 68 -14.86 2.80 11.33
CA ARG A 68 -15.79 3.01 12.47
C ARG A 68 -17.25 3.05 12.02
N GLN A 69 -17.56 3.67 10.88
CA GLN A 69 -18.92 3.71 10.33
C GLN A 69 -19.40 2.30 9.94
N VAL A 70 -18.62 1.56 9.15
CA VAL A 70 -18.95 0.18 8.76
C VAL A 70 -19.12 -0.72 9.99
N ARG A 71 -18.22 -0.62 10.98
CA ARG A 71 -18.35 -1.40 12.24
C ARG A 71 -19.60 -1.08 13.08
N ARG A 72 -20.23 0.09 12.91
CA ARG A 72 -21.50 0.43 13.61
C ARG A 72 -22.71 -0.26 12.98
N HIS A 73 -22.69 -0.44 11.66
CA HIS A 73 -23.73 -1.12 10.89
C HIS A 73 -23.48 -2.63 10.75
N TRP A 74 -22.25 -3.09 11.00
CA TRP A 74 -21.88 -4.48 10.83
C TRP A 74 -22.46 -5.41 11.89
N GLN A 75 -23.57 -6.05 11.53
CA GLN A 75 -24.13 -7.21 12.23
C GLN A 75 -23.26 -8.45 12.01
N LYS A 76 -22.10 -8.48 12.67
CA LYS A 76 -21.14 -9.60 12.58
C LYS A 76 -21.80 -10.89 13.11
N PRO A 77 -21.91 -11.97 12.31
CA PRO A 77 -22.30 -13.28 12.83
C PRO A 77 -21.22 -13.77 13.80
N THR A 78 -21.60 -14.01 15.06
CA THR A 78 -20.69 -14.51 16.11
C THR A 78 -20.47 -16.02 16.06
N GLU A 79 -21.33 -16.75 15.36
CA GLU A 79 -21.28 -18.23 15.29
C GLU A 79 -20.30 -18.72 14.21
N ASP A 80 -20.25 -18.06 13.05
CA ASP A 80 -19.41 -18.45 11.90
C ASP A 80 -18.07 -17.69 11.81
N ALA A 81 -17.70 -16.93 12.83
CA ALA A 81 -16.47 -16.12 12.82
C ALA A 81 -15.27 -16.92 13.33
N PRO A 82 -14.24 -17.21 12.50
CA PRO A 82 -13.03 -17.84 13.00
C PRO A 82 -12.31 -16.89 13.96
N GLY A 83 -11.69 -17.46 15.00
CA GLY A 83 -11.05 -16.71 16.10
C GLY A 83 -9.96 -15.73 15.66
N ASN A 84 -9.43 -15.90 14.45
CA ASN A 84 -8.73 -14.87 13.69
C ASN A 84 -9.33 -14.84 12.27
N PHE A 85 -9.82 -13.69 11.82
CA PHE A 85 -10.18 -13.43 10.42
C PHE A 85 -9.49 -12.17 9.92
N GLY A 86 -9.23 -12.13 8.61
CA GLY A 86 -8.65 -10.99 7.91
C GLY A 86 -9.10 -10.95 6.46
N CYS A 87 -10.10 -10.13 6.18
CA CYS A 87 -10.70 -9.93 4.86
C CYS A 87 -10.27 -8.60 4.25
N GLN A 88 -10.35 -8.50 2.93
CA GLN A 88 -10.11 -7.27 2.20
C GLN A 88 -11.29 -6.99 1.28
N VAL A 89 -11.88 -5.81 1.42
CA VAL A 89 -13.02 -5.34 0.63
C VAL A 89 -12.57 -4.22 -0.29
N HIS A 90 -12.90 -4.35 -1.56
CA HIS A 90 -12.77 -3.31 -2.57
C HIS A 90 -14.07 -2.52 -2.61
N VAL A 91 -14.00 -1.21 -2.41
CA VAL A 91 -15.15 -0.30 -2.35
C VAL A 91 -14.93 0.83 -3.36
N GLU A 92 -15.86 0.98 -4.30
CA GLU A 92 -15.94 2.16 -5.15
C GLU A 92 -16.96 3.14 -4.55
N LEU A 93 -16.58 4.42 -4.47
CA LEU A 93 -17.40 5.52 -3.97
C LEU A 93 -17.72 6.52 -5.07
N GLU A 94 -18.95 7.02 -5.06
CA GLU A 94 -19.35 8.23 -5.79
C GLU A 94 -18.78 9.48 -5.09
N SER A 95 -18.81 10.62 -5.79
CA SER A 95 -18.24 11.89 -5.31
C SER A 95 -18.93 12.51 -4.09
N ASP A 96 -20.09 11.99 -3.70
CA ASP A 96 -20.85 12.33 -2.50
C ASP A 96 -20.56 11.41 -1.30
N GLY A 97 -19.76 10.35 -1.49
CA GLY A 97 -19.47 9.33 -0.48
C GLY A 97 -20.45 8.13 -0.49
N ALA A 98 -21.39 8.06 -1.43
CA ALA A 98 -22.25 6.89 -1.59
C ALA A 98 -21.47 5.67 -2.10
N VAL A 99 -21.81 4.48 -1.61
CA VAL A 99 -21.20 3.22 -2.05
C VAL A 99 -21.77 2.80 -3.40
N ARG A 100 -20.95 2.95 -4.45
CA ARG A 100 -21.25 2.56 -5.83
C ARG A 100 -21.15 1.05 -6.02
N LEU A 101 -20.08 0.46 -5.50
CA LEU A 101 -19.77 -0.96 -5.59
C LEU A 101 -19.03 -1.41 -4.33
N ALA A 102 -19.40 -2.56 -3.79
CA ALA A 102 -18.63 -3.26 -2.77
C ALA A 102 -18.39 -4.71 -3.22
N SER A 103 -17.14 -5.16 -3.20
CA SER A 103 -16.77 -6.53 -3.55
C SER A 103 -15.61 -7.03 -2.69
N LEU A 104 -15.52 -8.36 -2.49
CA LEU A 104 -14.44 -8.95 -1.70
C LEU A 104 -13.21 -9.19 -2.57
N ALA A 105 -12.12 -8.49 -2.25
CA ALA A 105 -10.79 -8.78 -2.81
C ALA A 105 -10.15 -9.99 -2.10
N ARG A 106 -10.47 -10.20 -0.82
CA ARG A 106 -10.10 -11.39 -0.04
C ARG A 106 -11.23 -11.75 0.93
N SER A 107 -11.73 -12.99 0.83
CA SER A 107 -12.69 -13.59 1.77
C SER A 107 -12.17 -13.53 3.23
N CYS A 108 -13.09 -13.38 4.18
CA CYS A 108 -12.85 -13.51 5.62
C CYS A 108 -12.58 -14.96 6.04
N GLY A 109 -12.84 -15.94 5.16
CA GLY A 109 -12.79 -17.37 5.46
C GLY A 109 -14.16 -18.00 5.79
N SER A 110 -15.26 -17.25 5.60
CA SER A 110 -16.63 -17.74 5.80
C SER A 110 -17.63 -16.92 4.97
N ASP A 111 -18.48 -17.60 4.18
CA ASP A 111 -19.52 -16.97 3.36
C ASP A 111 -20.54 -16.15 4.18
N ALA A 112 -20.72 -16.48 5.46
CA ALA A 112 -21.58 -15.73 6.37
C ALA A 112 -20.96 -14.38 6.76
N LEU A 113 -19.67 -14.37 7.10
CA LEU A 113 -18.91 -13.14 7.35
C LEU A 113 -18.83 -12.28 6.09
N ASP A 114 -18.52 -12.89 4.96
CA ASP A 114 -18.34 -12.22 3.66
C ASP A 114 -19.60 -11.45 3.24
N ARG A 115 -20.77 -12.11 3.26
CA ARG A 115 -22.05 -11.47 2.96
C ARG A 115 -22.45 -10.43 4.00
N SER A 116 -22.26 -10.72 5.29
CA SER A 116 -22.53 -9.77 6.38
C SER A 116 -21.69 -8.49 6.25
N LEU A 117 -20.42 -8.61 5.87
CA LEU A 117 -19.52 -7.48 5.68
C LEU A 117 -19.88 -6.64 4.45
N LEU A 118 -20.20 -7.29 3.31
CA LEU A 118 -20.67 -6.57 2.12
C LEU A 118 -21.98 -5.81 2.38
N MET A 119 -22.95 -6.44 3.05
CA MET A 119 -24.17 -5.77 3.51
C MET A 119 -23.83 -4.59 4.42
N ALA A 120 -22.94 -4.76 5.39
CA ALA A 120 -22.56 -3.69 6.31
C ALA A 120 -21.88 -2.49 5.63
N VAL A 121 -21.12 -2.71 4.54
CA VAL A 121 -20.55 -1.63 3.74
C VAL A 121 -21.64 -0.90 2.97
N GLN A 122 -22.60 -1.63 2.38
CA GLN A 122 -23.72 -1.03 1.64
C GLN A 122 -24.68 -0.24 2.56
N GLU A 123 -25.02 -0.78 3.74
CA GLU A 123 -25.84 -0.14 4.78
C GLU A 123 -25.12 1.04 5.45
N ALA A 124 -23.78 1.06 5.45
CA ALA A 124 -23.00 2.18 5.94
C ALA A 124 -23.01 3.41 5.01
N SER A 125 -23.56 3.28 3.81
CA SER A 125 -23.71 4.36 2.83
C SER A 125 -24.70 5.44 3.30
N PRO A 126 -24.40 6.74 3.14
CA PRO A 126 -23.15 7.30 2.62
C PRO A 126 -22.02 7.22 3.66
N LEU A 127 -20.82 6.88 3.19
CA LEU A 127 -19.62 6.91 4.02
C LEU A 127 -19.19 8.35 4.32
N PRO A 128 -18.56 8.62 5.49
CA PRO A 128 -18.06 9.96 5.80
C PRO A 128 -17.02 10.38 4.76
N LEU A 129 -17.08 11.62 4.29
CA LEU A 129 -16.06 12.22 3.42
C LEU A 129 -14.86 12.72 4.26
N PRO A 130 -13.63 12.75 3.70
CA PRO A 130 -12.46 13.22 4.42
C PRO A 130 -12.50 14.74 4.63
N VAL A 131 -12.05 15.19 5.81
CA VAL A 131 -11.95 16.62 6.15
C VAL A 131 -10.99 17.38 5.21
N TYR A 132 -10.00 16.68 4.65
CA TYR A 132 -9.08 17.22 3.65
C TYR A 132 -9.45 16.66 2.27
N ALA A 133 -10.08 17.48 1.41
CA ALA A 133 -10.60 17.05 0.12
C ALA A 133 -9.58 16.30 -0.78
N PRO A 134 -8.27 16.66 -0.83
CA PRO A 134 -7.28 15.90 -1.60
C PRO A 134 -7.01 14.48 -1.08
N ALA A 135 -7.48 14.11 0.12
CA ALA A 135 -7.40 12.75 0.65
C ALA A 135 -8.54 11.83 0.18
N PHE A 136 -9.54 12.37 -0.52
CA PHE A 136 -10.63 11.57 -1.09
C PHE A 136 -10.10 10.70 -2.24
N ASP A 137 -10.33 9.41 -2.15
CA ASP A 137 -10.02 8.41 -3.16
C ASP A 137 -11.30 7.63 -3.48
N PRO A 138 -11.84 7.69 -4.72
CA PRO A 138 -13.05 6.96 -5.07
C PRO A 138 -12.87 5.43 -5.05
N VAL A 139 -11.65 4.90 -4.91
CA VAL A 139 -11.37 3.46 -4.94
C VAL A 139 -10.59 3.03 -3.69
N LEU A 140 -11.29 2.43 -2.73
CA LEU A 140 -10.72 2.04 -1.44
C LEU A 140 -10.55 0.53 -1.31
N ASN A 141 -9.37 0.10 -0.89
CA ASN A 141 -9.10 -1.28 -0.49
C ASN A 141 -8.99 -1.35 1.03
N ILE A 142 -10.07 -1.73 1.70
CA ILE A 142 -10.19 -1.70 3.17
C ILE A 142 -9.99 -3.11 3.72
N THR A 143 -9.01 -3.26 4.61
CA THR A 143 -8.74 -4.53 5.28
C THR A 143 -9.45 -4.58 6.64
N PHE A 144 -10.32 -5.58 6.84
CA PHE A 144 -11.08 -5.80 8.07
C PHE A 144 -10.57 -7.06 8.79
N CYS A 145 -10.06 -6.87 10.01
CA CYS A 145 -9.48 -7.95 10.81
C CYS A 145 -9.98 -7.86 12.26
N LEU A 146 -10.00 -9.00 12.98
CA LEU A 146 -10.54 -9.03 14.35
C LEU A 146 -9.77 -8.13 15.32
N HIS A 147 -8.44 -8.11 15.20
CA HIS A 147 -7.55 -7.25 15.99
C HIS A 147 -6.86 -6.21 15.10
N PRO A 148 -7.18 -4.92 15.22
CA PRO A 148 -6.42 -3.85 14.58
C PRO A 148 -5.11 -3.60 15.35
N GLY A 149 -4.08 -4.43 15.13
CA GLY A 149 -2.75 -4.22 15.72
C GLY A 149 -1.84 -5.45 15.77
N VAL A 150 -2.40 -6.66 15.87
CA VAL A 150 -1.68 -7.88 15.48
C VAL A 150 -2.07 -8.18 14.04
N GLY A 151 -1.10 -8.48 13.18
CA GLY A 151 -1.32 -8.58 11.74
C GLY A 151 -2.37 -9.61 11.36
N CYS A 152 -3.12 -9.29 10.31
CA CYS A 152 -3.77 -10.27 9.44
C CYS A 152 -2.81 -10.68 8.30
#